data_AF-A0A3D2UPM9-F1
#
_entry.id   AF-A0A3D2UPM9-F1
#
_cell.length_a   1.000
_cell.length_b   1.000
_cell.length_c   1.000
_cell.angle_alpha   90.00
_cell.angle_beta   90.00
_cell.angle_gamma   90.00
#
_symmetry.space_group_name_H-M   'P 1'
#
loop_
_entity.id
_entity.type
_entity.pdbx_description
1 polymer ?
#
loop_
_entity_poly.entity_id
_entity_poly.type
_entity_poly.pdbx_seq_one_letter_code
_entity_poly.pdbx_strand_id
1 'polypeptide(L)'
;MSTTYSITESFGENLAVILSDKILEVYPKFDKKKFAKTIREKCIGKTYTQRVELLADELRIFLPQDYKKAIGILSQILGPENEKETGMFTNFYWLLPVGKFVEKYGLDDFETSIKAISEITKRNTGEYAIRPYIKKYPKQSLAVMKKWAGSKNFHLRRLASEGLRPKLPWAPKLETFIENPQPVFEILEMLKEDEIKFVKKSVANHVRDYLKVNKPEADKILKRWSKSKNEHTKWIVKHATRK
;
A
#
# COMPACT_ATOMS: atom_id res chain seq x y z
N MET A 1 -24.46 -6.03 -23.61
CA MET A 1 -23.21 -5.30 -23.90
C MET A 1 -22.46 -5.13 -22.60
N SER A 2 -21.33 -5.83 -22.43
CA SER A 2 -20.47 -5.68 -21.25
C SER A 2 -19.80 -4.32 -21.33
N THR A 3 -20.30 -3.33 -20.60
CA THR A 3 -19.57 -2.08 -20.37
C THR A 3 -18.37 -2.42 -19.50
N THR A 4 -17.22 -2.60 -20.13
CA THR A 4 -15.94 -2.75 -19.43
C THR A 4 -15.62 -1.39 -18.81
N TYR A 5 -16.16 -1.12 -17.61
CA TYR A 5 -15.83 0.08 -16.85
C TYR A 5 -14.32 0.13 -16.67
N SER A 6 -13.70 1.20 -17.16
CA SER A 6 -12.28 1.43 -16.92
C SER A 6 -12.07 1.64 -15.42
N ILE A 7 -10.95 1.16 -14.88
CA ILE A 7 -10.60 1.39 -13.48
C ILE A 7 -10.69 2.87 -13.09
N THR A 8 -10.38 3.79 -14.02
CA THR A 8 -10.48 5.25 -13.85
C THR A 8 -11.90 5.73 -13.56
N GLU A 9 -12.92 5.12 -14.17
CA GLU A 9 -14.33 5.47 -13.95
C GLU A 9 -14.82 5.03 -12.57
N SER A 10 -14.16 4.05 -11.95
CA SER A 10 -14.41 3.69 -10.55
C SER A 10 -13.98 4.76 -9.56
N PHE A 11 -13.19 5.77 -9.96
CA PHE A 11 -12.69 6.84 -9.07
C PHE A 11 -13.32 8.19 -9.39
N GLY A 12 -14.64 8.23 -9.56
CA GLY A 12 -15.41 9.45 -9.79
C GLY A 12 -16.44 9.72 -8.68
N GLU A 13 -17.55 10.34 -9.08
CA GLU A 13 -18.70 10.62 -8.20
C GLU A 13 -19.24 9.36 -7.51
N ASN A 14 -19.27 8.23 -8.21
CA ASN A 14 -19.67 6.92 -7.68
C ASN A 14 -18.89 6.53 -6.42
N LEU A 15 -17.55 6.63 -6.45
CA LEU A 15 -16.72 6.35 -5.29
C LEU A 15 -16.87 7.42 -4.22
N ALA A 16 -17.04 8.69 -4.62
CA ALA A 16 -17.32 9.75 -3.66
C ALA A 16 -18.61 9.47 -2.86
N VAL A 17 -19.65 8.97 -3.51
CA VAL A 17 -20.90 8.54 -2.88
C VAL A 17 -20.66 7.36 -1.92
N ILE A 18 -19.97 6.30 -2.35
CA ILE A 18 -19.64 5.14 -1.51
C ILE A 18 -18.87 5.56 -0.25
N LEU A 19 -17.84 6.41 -0.40
CA LEU A 19 -17.07 6.93 0.73
C LEU A 19 -17.94 7.77 1.66
N SER A 20 -18.77 8.65 1.10
CA SER A 20 -19.65 9.51 1.89
C SER A 20 -20.62 8.70 2.73
N ASP A 21 -21.23 7.66 2.17
CA ASP A 21 -22.18 6.80 2.89
C ASP A 21 -21.53 6.14 4.09
N LYS A 22 -20.33 5.59 3.91
CA LYS A 22 -19.56 5.01 5.01
C LYS A 22 -19.16 6.04 6.06
N ILE A 23 -18.72 7.23 5.64
CA ILE A 23 -18.31 8.30 6.56
C ILE A 23 -19.51 8.81 7.36
N LEU A 24 -20.69 8.93 6.76
CA LEU A 24 -21.90 9.41 7.43
C LEU A 24 -22.35 8.51 8.58
N GLU A 25 -22.05 7.21 8.54
CA GLU A 25 -22.33 6.28 9.66
C GLU A 25 -21.61 6.67 10.96
N VAL A 26 -20.45 7.35 10.86
CA VAL A 26 -19.58 7.68 12.00
C VAL A 26 -19.34 9.19 12.17
N TYR A 27 -19.63 9.99 11.14
CA TYR A 27 -19.47 11.43 11.12
C TYR A 27 -20.65 12.10 10.39
N PRO A 28 -21.81 12.28 11.05
CA PRO A 28 -23.04 12.80 10.43
C PRO A 28 -22.93 14.23 9.85
N LYS A 29 -21.89 14.98 10.22
CA LYS A 29 -21.63 16.34 9.70
C LYS A 29 -21.01 16.36 8.30
N PHE A 30 -20.69 15.20 7.72
CA PHE A 30 -20.08 15.12 6.40
C PHE A 30 -21.05 15.57 5.30
N ASP A 31 -20.69 16.59 4.51
CA ASP A 31 -21.52 17.08 3.41
C ASP A 31 -21.38 16.20 2.15
N LYS A 32 -22.08 15.06 2.15
CA LYS A 32 -22.12 14.09 1.04
C LYS A 32 -22.44 14.75 -0.31
N LYS A 33 -23.46 15.63 -0.35
CA LYS A 33 -23.95 16.22 -1.61
C LYS A 33 -22.87 17.09 -2.23
N LYS A 34 -22.24 17.95 -1.44
CA LYS A 34 -21.20 18.84 -1.92
C LYS A 34 -19.92 18.08 -2.25
N PHE A 35 -19.50 17.11 -1.44
CA PHE A 35 -18.33 16.27 -1.71
C PHE A 35 -18.47 15.52 -3.05
N ALA A 36 -19.58 14.81 -3.27
CA ALA A 36 -19.82 14.08 -4.51
C ALA A 36 -19.86 15.00 -5.73
N LYS A 37 -20.55 16.15 -5.64
CA LYS A 37 -20.58 17.17 -6.70
C LYS A 37 -19.18 17.69 -7.03
N THR A 38 -18.37 18.02 -6.02
CA THR A 38 -17.00 18.51 -6.22
C THR A 38 -16.13 17.48 -6.93
N ILE A 39 -16.21 16.20 -6.55
CA ILE A 39 -15.47 15.14 -7.24
C ILE A 39 -15.93 15.01 -8.69
N ARG A 40 -17.24 14.99 -8.96
CA ARG A 40 -17.78 14.91 -10.33
C ARG A 40 -17.21 16.00 -11.24
N GLU A 41 -17.19 17.23 -10.75
CA GLU A 41 -16.73 18.39 -11.53
C GLU A 41 -15.22 18.37 -11.71
N LYS A 42 -14.46 18.07 -10.66
CA LYS A 42 -12.99 18.12 -10.69
C LYS A 42 -12.33 16.87 -11.31
N CYS A 43 -13.02 15.74 -11.46
CA CYS A 43 -12.40 14.52 -12.01
C CYS A 43 -12.33 14.47 -13.54
N ILE A 44 -12.95 15.43 -14.24
CA ILE A 44 -12.95 15.50 -15.72
C ILE A 44 -11.51 15.66 -16.23
N GLY A 45 -11.14 14.85 -17.23
CA GLY A 45 -9.79 14.86 -17.82
C GLY A 45 -8.67 14.30 -16.93
N LYS A 46 -8.95 13.89 -15.68
CA LYS A 46 -7.95 13.33 -14.77
C LYS A 46 -7.76 11.83 -14.97
N THR A 47 -6.50 11.39 -14.91
CA THR A 47 -6.13 9.97 -14.90
C THR A 47 -6.56 9.29 -13.59
N TYR A 48 -6.51 7.96 -13.56
CA TYR A 48 -6.79 7.17 -12.36
C TYR A 48 -6.02 7.66 -11.11
N THR A 49 -4.70 7.86 -11.20
CA THR A 49 -3.89 8.28 -10.05
C THR A 49 -4.23 9.70 -9.59
N GLN A 50 -4.49 10.61 -10.54
CA GLN A 50 -4.92 11.98 -10.26
C GLN A 50 -6.30 12.02 -9.60
N ARG A 51 -7.20 11.08 -9.92
CA ARG A 51 -8.51 10.96 -9.27
C ARG A 51 -8.43 10.43 -7.84
N VAL A 52 -7.56 9.44 -7.58
CA VAL A 52 -7.27 8.97 -6.22
C VAL A 52 -6.73 10.11 -5.35
N GLU A 53 -5.82 10.92 -5.90
CA GLU A 53 -5.27 12.10 -5.24
C GLU A 53 -6.33 13.17 -4.99
N LEU A 54 -7.15 13.50 -6.00
CA LEU A 54 -8.27 14.43 -5.85
C LEU A 54 -9.22 14.01 -4.72
N LEU A 55 -9.59 12.73 -4.64
CA LEU A 55 -10.45 12.22 -3.57
C LEU A 55 -9.81 12.40 -2.19
N ALA A 56 -8.51 12.15 -2.04
CA ALA A 56 -7.80 12.37 -0.79
C ALA A 56 -7.76 13.87 -0.42
N ASP A 57 -7.54 14.74 -1.40
CA ASP A 57 -7.48 16.18 -1.20
C ASP A 57 -8.84 16.75 -0.77
N GLU A 58 -9.93 16.30 -1.39
CA GLU A 58 -11.27 16.69 -0.97
C GLU A 58 -11.63 16.09 0.39
N LEU A 59 -11.21 14.85 0.72
CA LEU A 59 -11.39 14.31 2.08
C LEU A 59 -10.75 15.24 3.13
N ARG A 60 -9.59 15.84 2.84
CA ARG A 60 -8.91 16.80 3.72
C ARG A 60 -9.68 18.10 3.95
N ILE A 61 -10.49 18.51 2.98
CA ILE A 61 -11.34 19.71 3.06
C ILE A 61 -12.62 19.40 3.86
N PHE A 62 -13.24 18.24 3.61
CA PHE A 62 -14.55 17.88 4.17
C PHE A 62 -14.49 17.18 5.54
N LEU A 63 -13.33 16.69 5.96
CA LEU A 63 -13.08 16.17 7.30
C LEU A 63 -12.51 17.25 8.25
N PRO A 64 -12.47 17.00 9.57
CA PRO A 64 -11.82 17.90 10.51
C PRO A 64 -10.39 18.26 10.09
N GLN A 65 -10.00 19.52 10.34
CA GLN A 65 -8.67 20.01 9.93
C GLN A 65 -7.52 19.36 10.71
N ASP A 66 -7.79 18.88 11.93
CA ASP A 66 -6.86 18.09 12.72
C ASP A 66 -6.71 16.68 12.11
N TYR A 67 -5.48 16.30 11.78
CA TYR A 67 -5.17 15.03 11.12
C TYR A 67 -5.63 13.83 11.95
N LYS A 68 -5.36 13.83 13.27
CA LYS A 68 -5.72 12.71 14.16
C LYS A 68 -7.22 12.49 14.20
N LYS A 69 -8.02 13.57 14.26
CA LYS A 69 -9.48 13.49 14.17
C LYS A 69 -9.94 12.95 12.82
N ALA A 70 -9.40 13.47 11.71
CA ALA A 70 -9.77 13.02 10.37
C ALA A 70 -9.45 11.54 10.13
N ILE A 71 -8.23 11.10 10.45
CA ILE A 71 -7.86 9.69 10.29
C ILE A 71 -8.58 8.78 11.30
N GLY A 72 -8.94 9.29 12.48
CA GLY A 72 -9.80 8.59 13.43
C GLY A 72 -11.19 8.29 12.87
N ILE A 73 -11.78 9.21 12.10
CA ILE A 73 -13.04 8.97 11.38
C ILE A 73 -12.83 7.92 10.28
N LEU A 74 -11.82 8.12 9.42
CA LEU A 74 -11.53 7.20 8.31
C LEU A 74 -11.15 5.78 8.77
N SER A 75 -10.59 5.64 9.97
CA SER A 75 -10.25 4.33 10.54
C SER A 75 -11.47 3.55 11.00
N GLN A 76 -12.58 4.23 11.34
CA GLN A 76 -13.81 3.55 11.79
C GLN A 76 -14.60 2.94 10.63
N ILE A 77 -14.41 3.45 9.41
CA ILE A 77 -15.17 2.99 8.24
C ILE A 77 -14.54 1.79 7.51
N LEU A 78 -13.40 1.28 7.98
CA LEU A 78 -12.60 0.27 7.28
C LEU A 78 -13.31 -1.10 7.14
N GLY A 79 -14.29 -1.38 8.00
CA GLY A 79 -15.00 -2.66 8.03
C GLY A 79 -14.11 -3.85 8.44
N PRO A 80 -14.56 -5.10 8.22
CA PRO A 80 -13.79 -6.31 8.57
C PRO A 80 -12.51 -6.46 7.73
N GLU A 81 -11.55 -7.24 8.23
CA GLU A 81 -10.31 -7.58 7.49
C GLU A 81 -10.61 -8.44 6.25
N ASN A 82 -9.76 -8.35 5.22
CA ASN A 82 -9.89 -9.14 4.00
C ASN A 82 -9.17 -10.49 4.15
N GLU A 83 -9.89 -11.54 4.53
CA GLU A 83 -9.29 -12.86 4.78
C GLU A 83 -8.73 -13.55 3.52
N LYS A 84 -9.26 -13.25 2.33
CA LYS A 84 -9.06 -14.07 1.12
C LYS A 84 -8.35 -13.34 -0.03
N GLU A 85 -7.68 -12.21 0.24
CA GLU A 85 -7.01 -11.38 -0.80
C GLU A 85 -7.96 -11.01 -1.95
N THR A 86 -9.25 -10.72 -1.67
CA THR A 86 -10.29 -10.58 -2.71
C THR A 86 -10.28 -9.25 -3.46
N GLY A 87 -9.11 -8.84 -3.96
CA GLY A 87 -8.97 -7.83 -5.01
C GLY A 87 -8.87 -6.38 -4.52
N MET A 88 -7.64 -5.85 -4.60
CA MET A 88 -7.29 -4.42 -4.45
C MET A 88 -8.12 -3.48 -5.34
N PHE A 89 -8.54 -3.97 -6.51
CA PHE A 89 -9.28 -3.18 -7.52
C PHE A 89 -10.75 -3.57 -7.69
N THR A 90 -11.27 -4.47 -6.86
CA THR A 90 -12.66 -4.95 -6.96
C THR A 90 -13.43 -4.69 -5.66
N ASN A 91 -13.00 -5.25 -4.54
CA ASN A 91 -13.82 -5.21 -3.31
C ASN A 91 -13.40 -4.07 -2.37
N PHE A 92 -12.11 -3.70 -2.39
CA PHE A 92 -11.54 -2.74 -1.44
C PHE A 92 -10.95 -1.50 -2.10
N TYR A 93 -11.12 -1.32 -3.42
CA TYR A 93 -10.55 -0.21 -4.19
C TYR A 93 -10.90 1.17 -3.61
N TRP A 94 -12.07 1.28 -2.96
CA TRP A 94 -12.54 2.49 -2.31
C TRP A 94 -11.64 2.98 -1.16
N LEU A 95 -10.73 2.14 -0.65
CA LEU A 95 -9.74 2.51 0.36
C LEU A 95 -8.49 3.21 -0.20
N LEU A 96 -8.28 3.23 -1.51
CA LEU A 96 -7.10 3.86 -2.11
C LEU A 96 -7.00 5.36 -1.78
N PRO A 97 -8.08 6.17 -1.86
CA PRO A 97 -8.05 7.56 -1.39
C PRO A 97 -7.73 7.70 0.10
N VAL A 98 -8.16 6.75 0.94
CA VAL A 98 -7.84 6.76 2.38
C VAL A 98 -6.35 6.50 2.61
N GLY A 99 -5.77 5.53 1.90
CA GLY A 99 -4.31 5.33 1.89
C GLY A 99 -3.55 6.57 1.41
N LYS A 100 -4.02 7.19 0.32
CA LYS A 100 -3.45 8.42 -0.23
C LYS A 100 -3.58 9.62 0.73
N PHE A 101 -4.67 9.70 1.50
CA PHE A 101 -4.85 10.71 2.54
C PHE A 101 -3.76 10.60 3.62
N VAL A 102 -3.49 9.37 4.10
CA VAL A 102 -2.39 9.13 5.06
C VAL A 102 -1.04 9.44 4.44
N GLU A 103 -0.82 9.09 3.17
CA GLU A 103 0.41 9.40 2.43
C GLU A 103 0.71 10.91 2.40
N LYS A 104 -0.29 11.74 2.08
CA LYS A 104 -0.11 13.18 1.88
C LYS A 104 -0.14 14.00 3.16
N TYR A 105 -0.97 13.61 4.14
CA TYR A 105 -1.30 14.48 5.26
C TYR A 105 -0.85 13.96 6.64
N GLY A 106 -0.34 12.73 6.72
CA GLY A 106 0.04 12.12 8.00
C GLY A 106 1.54 12.15 8.33
N LEU A 107 2.38 12.70 7.45
CA LEU A 107 3.84 12.51 7.50
C LEU A 107 4.52 13.10 8.76
N ASP A 108 3.88 14.05 9.45
CA ASP A 108 4.38 14.63 10.71
C ASP A 108 3.89 13.88 11.96
N ASP A 109 3.00 12.90 11.80
CA ASP A 109 2.44 12.09 12.89
C ASP A 109 2.68 10.60 12.63
N PHE A 110 3.94 10.19 12.83
CA PHE A 110 4.41 8.86 12.44
C PHE A 110 3.59 7.72 13.04
N GLU A 111 3.38 7.71 14.35
CA GLU A 111 2.75 6.59 15.04
C GLU A 111 1.29 6.39 14.61
N THR A 112 0.53 7.49 14.54
CA THR A 112 -0.87 7.46 14.09
C THR A 112 -0.97 6.96 12.66
N SER A 113 -0.10 7.47 11.78
CA SER A 113 -0.07 7.12 10.37
C SER A 113 0.34 5.68 10.12
N ILE A 114 1.36 5.18 10.83
CA ILE A 114 1.77 3.77 10.72
C ILE A 114 0.65 2.82 11.16
N LYS A 115 -0.07 3.17 12.23
CA LYS A 115 -1.24 2.39 12.67
C LYS A 115 -2.34 2.39 11.59
N ALA A 116 -2.65 3.54 11.01
CA ALA A 116 -3.63 3.66 9.94
C ALA A 116 -3.22 2.86 8.68
N ILE A 117 -1.96 2.97 8.25
CA ILE A 117 -1.40 2.21 7.12
C ILE A 117 -1.56 0.71 7.36
N SER A 118 -1.23 0.24 8.56
CA SER A 118 -1.43 -1.15 8.97
C SER A 118 -2.88 -1.58 8.77
N GLU A 119 -3.85 -0.85 9.34
CA GLU A 119 -5.26 -1.24 9.27
C GLU A 119 -5.86 -1.19 7.87
N ILE A 120 -5.49 -0.18 7.07
CA ILE A 120 -5.88 -0.08 5.66
C ILE A 120 -5.34 -1.28 4.88
N THR A 121 -4.09 -1.66 5.13
CA THR A 121 -3.42 -2.77 4.43
C THR A 121 -4.10 -4.11 4.65
N LYS A 122 -4.71 -4.33 5.81
CA LYS A 122 -5.43 -5.59 6.08
C LYS A 122 -6.71 -5.76 5.25
N ARG A 123 -7.17 -4.72 4.56
CA ARG A 123 -8.29 -4.76 3.61
C ARG A 123 -7.84 -4.56 2.17
N ASN A 124 -6.98 -3.56 1.95
CA ASN A 124 -6.43 -3.15 0.67
C ASN A 124 -4.89 -3.16 0.69
N THR A 125 -4.23 -2.01 0.62
CA THR A 125 -2.77 -1.88 0.62
C THR A 125 -2.35 -0.51 1.14
N GLY A 126 -1.22 -0.50 1.84
CA GLY A 126 -0.50 0.71 2.26
C GLY A 126 0.80 0.91 1.50
N GLU A 127 1.02 0.19 0.38
CA GLU A 127 2.32 0.13 -0.32
C GLU A 127 2.81 1.48 -0.85
N TYR A 128 1.90 2.39 -1.21
CA TYR A 128 2.24 3.75 -1.60
C TYR A 128 2.38 4.65 -0.37
N ALA A 129 1.42 4.53 0.56
CA ALA A 129 1.32 5.35 1.74
C ALA A 129 2.54 5.26 2.65
N ILE A 130 3.18 4.09 2.74
CA ILE A 130 4.34 3.88 3.62
C ILE A 130 5.64 4.51 3.09
N ARG A 131 5.73 4.84 1.80
CA ARG A 131 6.99 5.24 1.15
C ARG A 131 7.53 6.60 1.60
N PRO A 132 6.71 7.66 1.78
CA PRO A 132 7.19 8.91 2.37
C PRO A 132 7.77 8.71 3.78
N TYR A 133 7.18 7.82 4.58
CA TYR A 133 7.66 7.50 5.93
C TYR A 133 8.99 6.76 5.90
N ILE A 134 9.19 5.83 4.95
CA ILE A 134 10.49 5.18 4.77
C ILE A 134 11.58 6.21 4.41
N LYS A 135 11.24 7.21 3.58
CA LYS A 135 12.18 8.27 3.20
C LYS A 135 12.52 9.19 4.38
N LYS A 136 11.52 9.65 5.14
CA LYS A 136 11.70 10.61 6.25
C LYS A 136 12.21 9.96 7.53
N TYR A 137 11.78 8.73 7.82
CA TYR A 137 12.05 7.99 9.04
C TYR A 137 12.55 6.55 8.74
N PRO A 138 13.71 6.39 8.08
CA PRO A 138 14.17 5.08 7.58
C PRO A 138 14.37 4.05 8.68
N LYS A 139 15.01 4.43 9.80
CA LYS A 139 15.27 3.52 10.93
C LYS A 139 13.96 3.05 11.60
N GLN A 140 13.06 3.98 11.89
CA GLN A 140 11.77 3.67 12.51
C GLN A 140 10.88 2.83 11.58
N SER A 141 10.86 3.18 10.29
CA SER A 141 10.11 2.42 9.28
C SER A 141 10.64 1.00 9.13
N LEU A 142 11.97 0.79 9.10
CA LEU A 142 12.55 -0.56 9.08
C LEU A 142 12.14 -1.40 10.28
N ALA A 143 12.12 -0.81 11.49
CA ALA A 143 11.66 -1.52 12.69
C ALA A 143 10.19 -1.97 12.57
N VAL A 144 9.33 -1.10 12.01
CA VAL A 144 7.92 -1.43 11.71
C VAL A 144 7.84 -2.54 10.66
N MET A 145 8.60 -2.46 9.57
CA MET A 145 8.59 -3.49 8.52
C MET A 145 9.06 -4.85 9.04
N LYS A 146 10.11 -4.88 9.87
CA LYS A 146 10.58 -6.10 10.52
C LYS A 146 9.52 -6.71 11.42
N LYS A 147 8.79 -5.88 12.20
CA LYS A 147 7.63 -6.33 12.99
C LYS A 147 6.52 -6.90 12.10
N TRP A 148 6.18 -6.22 11.00
CA TRP A 148 5.15 -6.67 10.08
C TRP A 148 5.52 -7.96 9.35
N ALA A 149 6.80 -8.20 9.05
CA ALA A 149 7.27 -9.44 8.46
C ALA A 149 7.05 -10.67 9.37
N GLY A 150 7.02 -10.47 10.69
CA GLY A 150 6.68 -11.51 11.68
C GLY A 150 5.18 -11.61 12.01
N SER A 151 4.31 -10.88 11.31
CA SER A 151 2.88 -10.82 11.63
C SER A 151 2.12 -12.09 11.23
N LYS A 152 1.09 -12.46 12.01
CA LYS A 152 0.13 -13.49 11.61
C LYS A 152 -0.70 -13.09 10.39
N ASN A 153 -0.95 -11.79 10.21
CA ASN A 153 -1.70 -11.28 9.06
C ASN A 153 -0.79 -11.20 7.82
N PHE A 154 -1.14 -11.95 6.77
CA PHE A 154 -0.32 -12.08 5.57
C PHE A 154 -0.28 -10.79 4.72
N HIS A 155 -1.26 -9.89 4.83
CA HIS A 155 -1.21 -8.58 4.15
C HIS A 155 -0.10 -7.70 4.72
N LEU A 156 0.08 -7.73 6.04
CA LEU A 156 1.17 -7.00 6.69
C LEU A 156 2.54 -7.60 6.32
N ARG A 157 2.66 -8.94 6.29
CA ARG A 157 3.89 -9.58 5.80
C ARG A 157 4.20 -9.21 4.35
N ARG A 158 3.18 -9.19 3.49
CA ARG A 158 3.33 -8.73 2.11
C ARG A 158 3.76 -7.26 2.08
N LEU A 159 3.16 -6.38 2.86
CA LEU A 159 3.55 -4.96 2.90
C LEU A 159 4.99 -4.76 3.38
N ALA A 160 5.46 -5.56 4.35
CA ALA A 160 6.84 -5.52 4.82
C ALA A 160 7.85 -5.73 3.68
N SER A 161 7.53 -6.61 2.72
CA SER A 161 8.29 -6.75 1.49
C SER A 161 7.95 -5.62 0.49
N GLU A 162 6.69 -5.43 0.15
CA GLU A 162 6.28 -4.59 -0.98
C GLU A 162 6.59 -3.10 -0.78
N GLY A 163 6.38 -2.57 0.43
CA GLY A 163 6.58 -1.15 0.72
C GLY A 163 8.03 -0.70 0.57
N LEU A 164 8.97 -1.63 0.78
CA LEU A 164 10.42 -1.41 0.68
C LEU A 164 10.97 -1.60 -0.74
N ARG A 165 10.15 -2.02 -1.72
CA ARG A 165 10.62 -2.24 -3.09
C ARG A 165 11.25 -0.98 -3.70
N PRO A 166 12.46 -1.07 -4.27
CA PRO A 166 13.10 0.10 -4.89
C PRO A 166 12.37 0.54 -6.16
N LYS A 167 11.72 -0.38 -6.89
CA LYS A 167 10.96 -0.11 -8.12
C LYS A 167 9.53 -0.66 -8.05
N LEU A 168 8.69 -0.05 -7.23
CA LEU A 168 7.26 -0.35 -7.17
C LEU A 168 6.52 0.32 -8.35
N PRO A 169 5.66 -0.41 -9.09
CA PRO A 169 4.83 0.19 -10.15
C PRO A 169 3.97 1.34 -9.63
N TRP A 170 3.79 2.37 -10.47
CA TRP A 170 3.04 3.60 -10.16
C TRP A 170 3.54 4.41 -8.95
N ALA A 171 4.71 4.09 -8.41
CA ALA A 171 5.36 4.86 -7.37
C ALA A 171 6.73 5.38 -7.84
N PRO A 172 7.19 6.54 -7.32
CA PRO A 172 8.57 6.97 -7.52
C PRO A 172 9.54 5.92 -6.99
N LYS A 173 10.74 5.86 -7.60
CA LYS A 173 11.84 5.03 -7.11
C LYS A 173 12.14 5.34 -5.63
N LEU A 174 12.37 4.29 -4.85
CA LEU A 174 12.78 4.41 -3.44
C LEU A 174 14.27 4.12 -3.36
N GLU A 175 15.06 5.16 -3.11
CA GLU A 175 16.52 5.09 -3.17
C GLU A 175 17.16 4.81 -1.81
N THR A 176 16.40 4.97 -0.73
CA THR A 176 16.83 4.93 0.68
C THR A 176 17.72 3.75 1.06
N PHE A 177 17.54 2.58 0.44
CA PHE A 177 18.28 1.34 0.75
C PHE A 177 18.93 0.71 -0.48
N ILE A 178 19.14 1.44 -1.56
CA ILE A 178 19.75 0.88 -2.77
C ILE A 178 21.24 0.61 -2.55
N GLU A 179 21.98 1.57 -1.99
CA GLU A 179 23.42 1.46 -1.76
C GLU A 179 23.75 0.43 -0.67
N ASN A 180 22.98 0.44 0.42
CA ASN A 180 23.10 -0.54 1.50
C ASN A 180 21.78 -1.31 1.70
N PRO A 181 21.54 -2.39 0.93
CA PRO A 181 20.28 -3.13 0.96
C PRO A 181 20.16 -4.11 2.12
N GLN A 182 21.24 -4.31 2.90
CA GLN A 182 21.29 -5.34 3.93
C GLN A 182 20.11 -5.29 4.93
N PRO A 183 19.67 -4.12 5.45
CA PRO A 183 18.51 -4.06 6.34
C PRO A 183 17.20 -4.53 5.69
N VAL A 184 17.05 -4.29 4.38
CA VAL A 184 15.88 -4.77 3.61
C VAL A 184 16.00 -6.28 3.36
N PHE A 185 17.20 -6.77 3.06
CA PHE A 185 17.43 -8.19 2.82
C PHE A 185 17.22 -9.05 4.05
N GLU A 186 17.45 -8.53 5.26
CA GLU A 186 17.06 -9.21 6.51
C GLU A 186 15.55 -9.46 6.59
N ILE A 187 14.73 -8.49 6.17
CA ILE A 187 13.27 -8.64 6.11
C ILE A 187 12.88 -9.67 5.05
N LEU A 188 13.53 -9.65 3.88
CA LEU A 188 13.29 -10.64 2.84
C LEU A 188 13.70 -12.05 3.27
N GLU A 189 14.76 -12.19 4.06
CA GLU A 189 15.20 -13.47 4.63
C GLU A 189 14.14 -14.05 5.57
N MET A 190 13.46 -13.23 6.37
CA MET A 190 12.33 -13.67 7.21
C MET A 190 11.15 -14.20 6.39
N LEU A 191 10.95 -13.66 5.19
CA LEU A 191 9.79 -13.96 4.33
C LEU A 191 10.08 -14.98 3.22
N LYS A 192 11.34 -15.42 3.06
CA LYS A 192 11.77 -16.28 1.94
C LYS A 192 11.14 -17.69 1.93
N GLU A 193 10.47 -18.07 3.02
CA GLU A 193 9.81 -19.35 3.22
C GLU A 193 8.30 -19.19 3.44
N ASP A 194 7.73 -18.01 3.17
CA ASP A 194 6.29 -17.78 3.39
C ASP A 194 5.43 -18.74 2.53
N GLU A 195 4.44 -19.36 3.17
CA GLU A 195 3.52 -20.29 2.51
C GLU A 195 2.53 -19.56 1.59
N ILE A 196 2.21 -18.30 1.91
CA ILE A 196 1.22 -17.51 1.18
C ILE A 196 1.81 -16.98 -0.13
N LYS A 197 1.22 -17.41 -1.25
CA LYS A 197 1.62 -17.03 -2.61
C LYS A 197 1.66 -15.51 -2.83
N PHE A 198 0.75 -14.76 -2.19
CA PHE A 198 0.73 -13.29 -2.24
C PHE A 198 2.04 -12.67 -1.72
N VAL A 199 2.50 -13.13 -0.55
CA VAL A 199 3.75 -12.67 0.07
C VAL A 199 4.94 -13.10 -0.78
N LYS A 200 4.99 -14.37 -1.21
CA LYS A 200 6.08 -14.87 -2.07
C LYS A 200 6.24 -14.07 -3.36
N LYS A 201 5.14 -13.70 -4.02
CA LYS A 201 5.17 -12.86 -5.23
C LYS A 201 5.83 -11.51 -4.95
N SER A 202 5.49 -10.87 -3.83
CA SER A 202 6.11 -9.63 -3.40
C SER A 202 7.62 -9.79 -3.20
N VAL A 203 8.05 -10.81 -2.44
CA VAL A 203 9.47 -11.07 -2.20
C VAL A 203 10.22 -11.30 -3.51
N ALA A 204 9.68 -12.12 -4.41
CA ALA A 204 10.31 -12.37 -5.71
C ALA A 204 10.42 -11.11 -6.58
N ASN A 205 9.37 -10.29 -6.64
CA ASN A 205 9.40 -9.01 -7.34
C ASN A 205 10.40 -8.03 -6.71
N HIS A 206 10.50 -8.03 -5.39
CA HIS A 206 11.45 -7.20 -4.66
C HIS A 206 12.90 -7.56 -5.01
N VAL A 207 13.25 -8.85 -4.99
CA VAL A 207 14.57 -9.33 -5.43
C VAL A 207 14.81 -8.98 -6.91
N ARG A 208 13.80 -9.12 -7.77
CA ARG A 208 13.90 -8.74 -9.19
C ARG A 208 14.16 -7.24 -9.37
N ASP A 209 13.58 -6.38 -8.53
CA ASP A 209 13.85 -4.95 -8.59
C ASP A 209 15.31 -4.66 -8.22
N TYR A 210 15.87 -5.37 -7.22
CA TYR A 210 17.28 -5.29 -6.86
C TYR A 210 18.22 -5.79 -7.96
N LEU A 211 17.84 -6.79 -8.76
CA LEU A 211 18.61 -7.16 -9.96
C LEU A 211 18.78 -6.00 -10.96
N LYS A 212 17.91 -4.99 -10.92
CA LYS A 212 17.95 -3.80 -11.81
C LYS A 212 18.67 -2.61 -11.19
N VAL A 213 18.74 -2.52 -9.86
CA VAL A 213 19.27 -1.32 -9.16
C VAL A 213 20.52 -1.58 -8.33
N ASN A 214 20.76 -2.83 -7.91
CA ASN A 214 21.97 -3.27 -7.22
C ASN A 214 22.17 -4.78 -7.46
N LYS A 215 22.58 -5.11 -8.69
CA LYS A 215 22.74 -6.49 -9.15
C LYS A 215 23.75 -7.31 -8.31
N PRO A 216 24.94 -6.78 -7.93
CA PRO A 216 25.90 -7.55 -7.14
C PRO A 216 25.31 -8.07 -5.81
N GLU A 217 24.56 -7.24 -5.09
CA GLU A 217 23.91 -7.64 -3.83
C GLU A 217 22.75 -8.61 -4.07
N ALA A 218 21.94 -8.40 -5.12
CA ALA A 218 20.87 -9.34 -5.49
C ALA A 218 21.40 -10.73 -5.88
N ASP A 219 22.51 -10.80 -6.60
CA ASP A 219 23.12 -12.07 -7.02
C ASP A 219 23.63 -12.86 -5.80
N LYS A 220 24.13 -12.19 -4.75
CA LYS A 220 24.54 -12.84 -3.48
C LYS A 220 23.36 -13.55 -2.81
N ILE A 221 22.21 -12.88 -2.67
CA ILE A 221 21.03 -13.50 -2.04
C ILE A 221 20.48 -14.64 -2.88
N LEU A 222 20.44 -14.48 -4.21
CA LEU A 222 19.96 -15.52 -5.13
C LEU A 222 20.87 -16.75 -5.10
N LYS A 223 22.20 -16.58 -5.06
CA LYS A 223 23.16 -17.68 -4.92
C LYS A 223 23.02 -18.41 -3.58
N ARG A 224 22.69 -17.70 -2.49
CA ARG A 224 22.43 -18.32 -1.19
C ARG A 224 21.11 -19.09 -1.21
N TRP A 225 20.05 -18.47 -1.72
CA TRP A 225 18.71 -19.03 -1.74
C TRP A 225 18.53 -20.18 -2.73
N SER A 226 19.30 -20.22 -3.82
CA SER A 226 19.28 -21.33 -4.78
C SER A 226 19.70 -22.67 -4.17
N LYS A 227 20.43 -22.64 -3.04
CA LYS A 227 20.82 -23.83 -2.26
C LYS A 227 19.74 -24.28 -1.27
N SER A 228 18.67 -23.50 -1.08
CA SER A 228 17.59 -23.86 -0.16
C SER A 228 16.87 -25.11 -0.62
N LYS A 229 16.55 -26.01 0.32
CA LYS A 229 15.70 -27.18 0.05
C LYS A 229 14.21 -26.84 0.09
N ASN A 230 13.84 -25.74 0.76
CA ASN A 230 12.47 -25.27 0.91
C ASN A 230 11.86 -24.90 -0.46
N GLU A 231 10.70 -25.47 -0.77
CA GLU A 231 10.01 -25.26 -2.05
C GLU A 231 9.55 -23.82 -2.28
N HIS A 232 9.21 -23.10 -1.21
CA HIS A 232 8.77 -21.70 -1.25
C HIS A 232 9.94 -20.78 -1.64
N THR A 233 11.13 -21.01 -1.08
CA THR A 233 12.34 -20.29 -1.49
C THR A 233 12.71 -20.59 -2.93
N LYS A 234 12.66 -21.86 -3.35
CA LYS A 234 12.92 -22.24 -4.75
C LYS A 234 11.94 -21.55 -5.71
N TRP A 235 10.67 -21.48 -5.34
CA TRP A 235 9.65 -20.76 -6.11
C TRP A 235 9.99 -19.26 -6.23
N ILE A 236 10.40 -18.62 -5.14
CA ILE A 236 10.81 -17.21 -5.12
C ILE A 236 12.00 -16.97 -6.05
N VAL A 237 13.05 -17.79 -5.94
CA VAL A 237 14.25 -17.68 -6.79
C VAL A 237 13.87 -17.82 -8.27
N LYS A 238 13.12 -18.88 -8.62
CA LYS A 238 12.64 -19.11 -9.99
C LYS A 238 11.78 -17.96 -10.50
N HIS A 239 10.97 -17.33 -9.64
CA HIS A 239 10.13 -16.21 -10.03
C HIS A 239 10.96 -14.93 -10.19
N ALA A 240 11.88 -14.62 -9.28
CA ALA A 240 12.71 -13.42 -9.34
C ALA A 240 13.54 -13.34 -10.63
N THR A 241 14.05 -14.47 -11.11
CA THR A 241 14.96 -14.57 -12.27
C THR A 241 14.28 -14.86 -13.61
N ARG A 242 12.94 -14.85 -13.69
CA ARG A 242 12.24 -14.98 -14.98
C ARG A 242 12.63 -13.82 -15.89
N LYS A 243 12.91 -14.16 -17.14
CA LYS A 243 13.09 -13.20 -18.24
C LYS A 243 11.78 -12.45 -18.48
#